data_AF-A0A0F9C552-F1
#
_entry.id   AF-A0A0F9C552-F1
#
_cell.length_a   1.000
_cell.length_b   1.000
_cell.length_c   1.000
_cell.angle_alpha   90.00
_cell.angle_beta   90.00
_cell.angle_gamma   90.00
#
_symmetry.space_group_name_H-M   'P 1'
#
loop_
_entity.id
_entity.type
_entity.pdbx_description
1 polymer ?
#
loop_
_entity_poly.entity_id
_entity_poly.type
_entity_poly.pdbx_seq_one_letter_code
_entity_poly.pdbx_strand_id
1 'polypeptide(L)'
;MEALQSVCDISFYEKVRLFSNDYLRCSIYVSSLDSSQPAFTKYLYSRLISTSQLLEDFLDFHGAKNSKNWYFYRELSAAVRHLSLGGYSGQHLLNRLIFYGISEIEDFERELRITQGFIKESIMKMAPIILDEAKRLKIPIPDKGYSPSEFPGVSTSEMLHYDIDDVDKDLEKENIVKIASEFLSIVRNFDQLGFYKPYDINEIQALVPEKVNEVEIRRFEMLVHNLQSSFDTYVIHGGYRFGNRCRFGTHTNNGSHNTSRFGWCQHCRHRPDSLGGLWL
;
A
#
# COMPACT_ATOMS: atom_id res chain seq x y z
N MET A 1 -17.95 -23.24 32.19
CA MET A 1 -17.73 -22.15 31.22
C MET A 1 -17.57 -20.88 32.03
N GLU A 2 -16.33 -20.62 32.46
CA GLU A 2 -15.97 -19.36 33.11
C GLU A 2 -16.14 -18.22 32.11
N ALA A 3 -16.83 -17.19 32.57
CA ALA A 3 -16.96 -15.94 31.84
C ALA A 3 -15.56 -15.41 31.54
N LEU A 4 -15.30 -15.16 30.25
CA LEU A 4 -14.18 -14.34 29.80
C LEU A 4 -14.26 -13.01 30.55
N GLN A 5 -13.40 -12.91 31.56
CA GLN A 5 -13.20 -11.75 32.41
C GLN A 5 -12.98 -10.53 31.52
N SER A 6 -13.78 -9.48 31.76
CA SER A 6 -13.80 -8.21 31.04
C SER A 6 -12.40 -7.77 30.59
N VAL A 7 -12.11 -7.94 29.29
CA VAL A 7 -10.88 -7.45 28.68
C VAL A 7 -11.06 -5.95 28.45
N CYS A 8 -10.64 -5.16 29.44
CA CYS A 8 -10.58 -3.70 29.45
C CYS A 8 -11.95 -2.97 29.46
N ASP A 9 -12.42 -2.62 30.67
CA ASP A 9 -13.51 -1.67 30.98
C ASP A 9 -13.16 -0.19 30.62
N ILE A 10 -12.43 0.02 29.54
CA ILE A 10 -12.12 1.36 29.04
C ILE A 10 -13.19 1.74 28.00
N SER A 11 -13.77 2.94 28.14
CA SER A 11 -14.83 3.42 27.25
C SER A 11 -14.37 3.47 25.78
N PHE A 12 -15.33 3.42 24.85
CA PHE A 12 -15.08 3.60 23.42
C PHE A 12 -14.30 4.89 23.13
N TYR A 13 -14.65 6.00 23.80
CA TYR A 13 -13.99 7.29 23.61
C TYR A 13 -12.52 7.29 24.06
N GLU A 14 -12.19 6.54 25.10
CA GLU A 14 -10.80 6.41 25.53
C GLU A 14 -10.02 5.48 24.59
N LYS A 15 -10.63 4.39 24.12
CA LYS A 15 -9.99 3.52 23.12
C LYS A 15 -9.76 4.27 21.81
N VAL A 16 -10.74 5.02 21.29
CA VAL A 16 -10.55 5.78 20.05
C VAL A 16 -9.48 6.85 20.20
N ARG A 17 -9.36 7.50 21.37
CA ARG A 17 -8.25 8.41 21.67
C ARG A 17 -6.89 7.71 21.51
N LEU A 18 -6.74 6.49 22.00
CA LEU A 18 -5.50 5.72 21.89
C LEU A 18 -5.20 5.30 20.45
N PHE A 19 -6.19 4.71 19.75
CA PHE A 19 -6.03 4.27 18.36
C PHE A 19 -5.83 5.44 17.37
N SER A 20 -6.41 6.61 17.67
CA SER A 20 -6.22 7.82 16.87
C SER A 20 -4.90 8.53 17.14
N ASN A 21 -4.19 8.25 18.25
CA ASN A 21 -3.05 9.08 18.67
C ASN A 21 -1.94 9.15 17.59
N ASP A 22 -1.37 8.00 17.23
CA ASP A 22 -0.28 7.94 16.25
C ASP A 22 -0.76 8.34 14.84
N TYR A 23 -2.02 8.03 14.50
CA TYR A 23 -2.64 8.46 13.25
C TYR A 23 -2.69 10.00 13.16
N LEU A 24 -3.14 10.67 14.22
CA LEU A 24 -3.19 12.14 14.28
C LEU A 24 -1.79 12.76 14.33
N ARG A 25 -0.81 12.12 15.00
CA ARG A 25 0.60 12.56 14.94
C ARG A 25 1.14 12.53 13.51
N CYS A 26 0.80 11.49 12.74
CA CYS A 26 1.10 11.43 11.31
C CYS A 26 0.42 12.56 10.54
N SER A 27 -0.87 12.82 10.78
CA SER A 27 -1.59 13.92 10.11
C SER A 27 -0.96 15.28 10.41
N ILE A 28 -0.58 15.56 11.67
CA ILE A 28 0.13 16.81 12.03
C ILE A 28 1.44 16.90 11.25
N TYR A 29 2.26 15.84 11.29
CA TYR A 29 3.54 15.83 10.59
C TYR A 29 3.37 16.10 9.09
N VAL A 30 2.49 15.33 8.43
CA VAL A 30 2.24 15.45 6.99
C VAL A 30 1.68 16.83 6.61
N SER A 31 0.81 17.41 7.44
CA SER A 31 0.26 18.76 7.22
C SER A 31 1.32 19.87 7.30
N SER A 32 2.44 19.61 7.99
CA SER A 32 3.55 20.55 8.13
C SER A 32 4.62 20.43 7.03
N LEU A 33 4.52 19.41 6.17
CA LEU A 33 5.47 19.20 5.09
C LEU A 33 5.23 20.20 3.96
N ASP A 34 6.33 20.64 3.34
CA ASP A 34 6.26 21.39 2.09
C ASP A 34 6.04 20.42 0.92
N SER A 35 5.10 20.74 0.03
CA SER A 35 4.80 19.95 -1.16
C SER A 35 5.99 19.85 -2.12
N SER A 36 6.95 20.78 -2.02
CA SER A 36 8.21 20.77 -2.78
C SER A 36 9.18 19.65 -2.35
N GLN A 37 8.99 19.07 -1.15
CA GLN A 37 9.87 18.01 -0.64
C GLN A 37 9.71 16.71 -1.45
N PRO A 38 10.77 15.86 -1.47
CA PRO A 38 10.74 14.57 -2.16
C PRO A 38 9.58 13.67 -1.71
N ALA A 39 9.36 12.58 -2.45
CA ALA A 39 8.39 11.57 -2.08
C ALA A 39 8.57 11.12 -0.62
N PHE A 40 7.47 10.76 0.04
CA PHE A 40 7.51 10.24 1.41
C PHE A 40 8.44 9.04 1.52
N THR A 41 9.13 8.93 2.66
CA THR A 41 9.97 7.77 2.92
C THR A 41 9.09 6.53 3.08
N LYS A 42 9.67 5.36 2.76
CA LYS A 42 9.01 4.07 3.01
C LYS A 42 8.59 3.91 4.48
N TYR A 43 9.40 4.42 5.41
CA TYR A 43 9.06 4.37 6.82
C TYR A 43 7.77 5.17 7.09
N LEU A 44 7.69 6.40 6.58
CA LEU A 44 6.48 7.22 6.75
C LEU A 44 5.24 6.55 6.17
N TYR A 45 5.32 6.00 4.96
CA TYR A 45 4.21 5.22 4.41
C TYR A 45 3.86 4.01 5.28
N SER A 46 4.85 3.24 5.74
CA SER A 46 4.60 2.10 6.64
C SER A 46 3.89 2.51 7.92
N ARG A 47 4.26 3.65 8.50
CA ARG A 47 3.62 4.18 9.71
C ARG A 47 2.17 4.58 9.42
N LEU A 48 1.94 5.35 8.35
CA LEU A 48 0.59 5.74 7.90
C LEU A 48 -0.30 4.52 7.67
N ILE A 49 0.20 3.47 7.01
CA ILE A 49 -0.53 2.22 6.78
C ILE A 49 -0.92 1.58 8.11
N SER A 50 0.03 1.38 9.02
CA SER A 50 -0.23 0.69 10.27
C SER A 50 -1.23 1.42 11.17
N THR A 51 -1.10 2.75 11.30
CA THR A 51 -1.92 3.54 12.23
C THR A 51 -3.33 3.70 11.69
N SER A 52 -3.49 3.97 10.40
CA SER A 52 -4.79 4.07 9.75
C SER A 52 -5.52 2.72 9.67
N GLN A 53 -4.81 1.61 9.47
CA GLN A 53 -5.41 0.27 9.52
C GLN A 53 -5.93 -0.04 10.92
N LEU A 54 -5.11 0.13 11.96
CA LEU A 54 -5.54 -0.15 13.33
C LEU A 54 -6.76 0.69 13.74
N LEU A 55 -6.79 1.96 13.35
CA LEU A 55 -7.94 2.83 13.60
C LEU A 55 -9.17 2.41 12.79
N GLU A 56 -9.01 2.08 11.50
CA GLU A 56 -10.10 1.61 10.65
C GLU A 56 -10.72 0.32 11.23
N ASP A 57 -9.90 -0.67 11.56
CA ASP A 57 -10.34 -1.96 12.11
C ASP A 57 -11.10 -1.75 13.44
N PHE A 58 -10.60 -0.86 14.31
CA PHE A 58 -11.28 -0.49 15.55
C PHE A 58 -12.64 0.17 15.30
N LEU A 59 -12.70 1.14 14.39
CA LEU A 59 -13.94 1.85 14.04
C LEU A 59 -14.96 0.88 13.41
N ASP A 60 -14.50 -0.02 12.54
CA ASP A 60 -15.32 -1.04 11.90
C ASP A 60 -15.90 -2.03 12.91
N PHE A 61 -15.08 -2.49 13.87
CA PHE A 61 -15.53 -3.35 14.96
C PHE A 61 -16.65 -2.71 15.78
N HIS A 62 -16.61 -1.39 15.94
CA HIS A 62 -17.63 -0.60 16.64
C HIS A 62 -18.78 -0.08 15.74
N GLY A 63 -18.87 -0.56 14.50
CA GLY A 63 -20.00 -0.26 13.61
C GLY A 63 -19.97 1.13 12.99
N ALA A 64 -18.81 1.77 12.87
CA ALA A 64 -18.68 3.10 12.28
C ALA A 64 -19.26 3.20 10.86
N LYS A 65 -19.24 2.12 10.08
CA LYS A 65 -19.87 2.03 8.74
C LYS A 65 -21.36 2.38 8.74
N ASN A 66 -22.04 2.13 9.85
CA ASN A 66 -23.48 2.35 9.99
C ASN A 66 -23.80 3.61 10.82
N SER A 67 -22.78 4.41 11.15
CA SER A 67 -22.90 5.56 12.04
C SER A 67 -22.67 6.86 11.28
N LYS A 68 -23.73 7.68 11.12
CA LYS A 68 -23.62 9.00 10.46
C LYS A 68 -22.55 9.90 11.10
N ASN A 69 -22.28 9.72 12.40
CA ASN A 69 -21.30 10.51 13.11
C ASN A 69 -19.86 10.03 12.86
N TRP A 70 -19.62 8.74 12.67
CA TRP A 70 -18.27 8.15 12.64
C TRP A 70 -17.83 7.67 11.26
N TYR A 71 -18.76 7.54 10.33
CA TYR A 71 -18.52 7.09 8.97
C TYR A 71 -17.43 7.90 8.27
N PHE A 72 -17.47 9.23 8.36
CA PHE A 72 -16.51 10.07 7.65
C PHE A 72 -15.08 9.92 8.17
N TYR A 73 -14.88 9.89 9.49
CA TYR A 73 -13.57 9.63 10.09
C TYR A 73 -13.01 8.25 9.72
N ARG A 74 -13.88 7.23 9.69
CA ARG A 74 -13.54 5.88 9.21
C ARG A 74 -13.10 5.90 7.75
N GLU A 75 -13.82 6.62 6.89
CA GLU A 75 -13.47 6.75 5.46
C GLU A 75 -12.14 7.44 5.23
N LEU A 76 -11.82 8.49 6.00
CA LEU A 76 -10.52 9.13 5.94
C LEU A 76 -9.40 8.17 6.35
N SER A 77 -9.62 7.32 7.37
CA SER A 77 -8.67 6.29 7.77
C SER A 77 -8.42 5.27 6.66
N ALA A 78 -9.50 4.74 6.06
CA ALA A 78 -9.41 3.82 4.93
C ALA A 78 -8.69 4.46 3.72
N ALA A 79 -8.97 5.75 3.43
CA ALA A 79 -8.32 6.52 2.38
C ALA A 79 -6.80 6.57 2.56
N VAL A 80 -6.35 6.99 3.75
CA VAL A 80 -4.93 7.13 4.07
C VAL A 80 -4.24 5.78 4.00
N ARG A 81 -4.85 4.72 4.55
CA ARG A 81 -4.31 3.36 4.48
C ARG A 81 -4.03 2.96 3.04
N HIS A 82 -5.04 3.14 2.19
CA HIS A 82 -5.00 2.65 0.84
C HIS A 82 -4.08 3.44 -0.09
N LEU A 83 -4.09 4.77 0.02
CA LEU A 83 -3.14 5.64 -0.68
C LEU A 83 -1.71 5.37 -0.22
N SER A 84 -1.50 5.15 1.09
CA SER A 84 -0.17 4.88 1.64
C SER A 84 0.38 3.53 1.20
N LEU A 85 -0.46 2.51 1.02
CA LEU A 85 -0.06 1.23 0.43
C LEU A 85 0.43 1.41 -1.02
N GLY A 86 -0.30 2.17 -1.84
CA GLY A 86 0.14 2.50 -3.20
C GLY A 86 1.44 3.31 -3.22
N GLY A 87 1.56 4.26 -2.29
CA GLY A 87 2.77 5.06 -2.07
C GLY A 87 3.98 4.21 -1.70
N TYR A 88 3.82 3.29 -0.74
CA TYR A 88 4.86 2.36 -0.31
C TYR A 88 5.35 1.48 -1.46
N SER A 89 4.42 0.88 -2.20
CA SER A 89 4.72 0.00 -3.34
C SER A 89 5.41 0.74 -4.47
N GLY A 90 4.97 1.97 -4.79
CA GLY A 90 5.65 2.78 -5.81
C GLY A 90 7.06 3.20 -5.40
N GLN A 91 7.29 3.55 -4.13
CA GLN A 91 8.64 3.82 -3.62
C GLN A 91 9.52 2.56 -3.63
N HIS A 92 8.92 1.38 -3.40
CA HIS A 92 9.61 0.11 -3.55
C HIS A 92 10.09 -0.12 -4.98
N LEU A 93 9.22 0.12 -5.96
CA LEU A 93 9.55 -0.01 -7.37
C LEU A 93 10.66 0.97 -7.77
N LEU A 94 10.52 2.27 -7.44
CA LEU A 94 11.52 3.29 -7.76
C LEU A 94 12.92 2.94 -7.23
N ASN A 95 13.01 2.48 -5.97
CA ASN A 95 14.29 2.09 -5.37
C ASN A 95 14.93 0.89 -6.06
N ARG A 96 14.16 0.09 -6.82
CA ARG A 96 14.63 -1.16 -7.44
C ARG A 96 14.77 -1.12 -8.95
N LEU A 97 14.20 -0.12 -9.63
CA LEU A 97 14.24 -0.01 -11.10
C LEU A 97 15.65 -0.14 -11.67
N ILE A 98 16.63 0.50 -11.04
CA ILE A 98 18.05 0.48 -11.44
C ILE A 98 18.63 -0.95 -11.44
N PHE A 99 18.13 -1.84 -10.58
CA PHE A 99 18.62 -3.23 -10.46
C PHE A 99 17.93 -4.20 -11.41
N TYR A 100 16.86 -3.80 -12.11
CA TYR A 100 16.12 -4.71 -12.98
C TYR A 100 16.73 -4.88 -14.37
N GLY A 101 17.62 -3.97 -14.80
CA GLY A 101 18.30 -4.07 -16.10
C GLY A 101 17.34 -4.06 -17.29
N ILE A 102 16.14 -3.48 -17.12
CA ILE A 102 15.10 -3.37 -18.15
C ILE A 102 15.46 -2.17 -19.04
N SER A 103 15.41 -2.36 -20.36
CA SER A 103 15.55 -1.27 -21.33
C SER A 103 14.25 -0.47 -21.44
N GLU A 104 14.33 0.83 -21.75
CA GLU A 104 13.16 1.70 -22.00
C GLU A 104 12.24 1.90 -20.77
N ILE A 105 12.84 2.11 -19.59
CA ILE A 105 12.11 2.33 -18.32
C ILE A 105 11.77 3.79 -18.04
N GLU A 106 12.26 4.73 -18.85
CA GLU A 106 12.20 6.17 -18.58
C GLU A 106 10.75 6.67 -18.50
N ASP A 107 9.90 6.19 -19.42
CA ASP A 107 8.47 6.50 -19.43
C ASP A 107 7.76 5.93 -18.20
N PHE A 108 8.04 4.67 -17.85
CA PHE A 108 7.48 4.03 -16.67
C PHE A 108 7.89 4.75 -15.38
N GLU A 109 9.17 5.10 -15.24
CA GLU A 109 9.68 5.81 -14.08
C GLU A 109 9.01 7.19 -13.95
N ARG A 110 8.85 7.92 -15.06
CA ARG A 110 8.16 9.22 -15.07
C ARG A 110 6.71 9.08 -14.60
N GLU A 111 5.95 8.17 -15.19
CA GLU A 111 4.53 7.97 -14.81
C GLU A 111 4.40 7.48 -13.35
N LEU A 112 5.34 6.68 -12.88
CA LEU A 112 5.39 6.24 -11.48
C LEU A 112 5.67 7.42 -10.52
N ARG A 113 6.57 8.35 -10.89
CA ARG A 113 6.84 9.56 -10.11
C ARG A 113 5.64 10.51 -10.09
N ILE A 114 4.92 10.66 -11.20
CA ILE A 114 3.67 11.43 -11.26
C ILE A 114 2.63 10.83 -10.31
N THR A 115 2.46 9.50 -10.37
CA THR A 115 1.53 8.77 -9.48
C THR A 115 1.91 8.94 -8.00
N GLN A 116 3.20 8.88 -7.67
CA GLN A 116 3.71 9.14 -6.32
C GLN A 116 3.39 10.56 -5.85
N GLY A 117 3.57 11.56 -6.73
CA GLY A 117 3.22 12.96 -6.46
C GLY A 117 1.74 13.11 -6.11
N PHE A 118 0.86 12.54 -6.94
CA PHE A 118 -0.59 12.55 -6.72
C PHE A 118 -0.97 11.92 -5.36
N ILE A 119 -0.40 10.75 -5.02
CA ILE A 119 -0.65 10.07 -3.74
C ILE A 119 -0.20 10.95 -2.57
N LYS A 120 1.01 11.48 -2.64
CA LYS A 120 1.59 12.36 -1.61
C LYS A 120 0.67 13.56 -1.36
N GLU A 121 0.33 14.29 -2.42
CA GLU A 121 -0.51 15.48 -2.36
C GLU A 121 -1.91 15.17 -1.84
N SER A 122 -2.49 14.04 -2.23
CA SER A 122 -3.79 13.59 -1.71
C SER A 122 -3.75 13.37 -0.20
N ILE A 123 -2.72 12.69 0.31
CA ILE A 123 -2.55 12.49 1.76
C ILE A 123 -2.32 13.83 2.48
N MET A 124 -1.54 14.73 1.89
CA MET A 124 -1.31 16.09 2.43
C MET A 124 -2.60 16.92 2.51
N LYS A 125 -3.43 16.90 1.46
CA LYS A 125 -4.72 17.60 1.44
C LYS A 125 -5.72 17.00 2.44
N MET A 126 -5.68 15.68 2.67
CA MET A 126 -6.55 15.02 3.65
C MET A 126 -6.12 15.26 5.11
N ALA A 127 -4.82 15.43 5.37
CA ALA A 127 -4.30 15.62 6.72
C ALA A 127 -5.02 16.69 7.56
N PRO A 128 -5.22 17.94 7.09
CA PRO A 128 -5.98 18.93 7.85
C PRO A 128 -7.46 18.54 8.05
N ILE A 129 -8.08 17.89 7.06
CA ILE A 129 -9.48 17.43 7.14
C ILE A 129 -9.64 16.37 8.23
N ILE A 130 -8.66 15.46 8.34
CA ILE A 130 -8.60 14.45 9.41
C ILE A 130 -8.52 15.10 10.78
N LEU A 131 -7.69 16.13 10.94
CA LEU A 131 -7.54 16.85 12.20
C LEU A 131 -8.83 17.57 12.59
N ASP A 132 -9.53 18.19 11.63
CA ASP A 132 -10.79 18.89 11.90
C ASP A 132 -11.93 17.92 12.21
N GLU A 133 -11.97 16.77 11.54
CA GLU A 133 -12.93 15.71 11.84
C GLU A 133 -12.69 15.11 13.24
N ALA A 134 -11.43 14.89 13.63
CA ALA A 134 -11.09 14.44 14.97
C ALA A 134 -11.52 15.45 16.05
N LYS A 135 -11.32 16.76 15.81
CA LYS A 135 -11.82 17.82 16.71
C LYS A 135 -13.36 17.79 16.80
N ARG A 136 -14.07 17.65 15.68
CA ARG A 136 -15.54 17.55 15.65
C ARG A 136 -16.04 16.37 16.49
N LEU A 137 -15.33 15.24 16.44
CA LEU A 137 -15.59 14.04 17.24
C LEU A 137 -15.11 14.13 18.70
N LYS A 138 -14.51 15.26 19.10
CA LYS A 138 -13.93 15.51 20.42
C LYS A 138 -12.80 14.53 20.78
N ILE A 139 -12.07 14.05 19.78
CA ILE A 139 -10.87 13.25 19.98
C ILE A 139 -9.71 14.20 20.31
N PRO A 140 -8.99 14.01 21.43
CA PRO A 140 -7.84 14.84 21.76
C PRO A 140 -6.77 14.79 20.68
N ILE A 141 -6.36 15.96 20.18
CA ILE A 141 -5.28 16.09 19.21
C ILE A 141 -3.94 16.09 19.97
N PRO A 142 -2.95 15.29 19.57
CA PRO A 142 -1.60 15.33 20.15
C PRO A 142 -0.95 16.71 19.98
N ASP A 143 -0.17 17.16 20.96
CA ASP A 143 0.46 18.49 20.93
C ASP A 143 1.50 18.64 19.80
N LYS A 144 2.14 17.53 19.40
CA LYS A 144 3.21 17.51 18.41
C LYS A 144 3.09 16.31 17.47
N GLY A 145 3.36 16.57 16.19
CA GLY A 145 3.62 15.53 15.21
C GLY A 145 4.97 14.84 15.45
N TYR A 146 5.30 13.94 14.54
CA TYR A 146 6.64 13.35 14.47
C TYR A 146 7.69 14.35 13.95
N SER A 147 8.96 14.05 14.16
CA SER A 147 10.09 14.78 13.58
C SER A 147 10.61 14.09 12.31
N PRO A 148 11.31 14.83 11.41
CA PRO A 148 11.91 14.22 10.22
C PRO A 148 12.90 13.07 10.52
N SER A 149 13.60 13.12 11.67
CA SER A 149 14.55 12.06 12.07
C SER A 149 13.87 10.73 12.42
N GLU A 150 12.57 10.75 12.71
CA GLU A 150 11.79 9.53 12.99
C GLU A 150 11.42 8.76 11.70
N PHE A 151 11.69 9.34 10.52
CA PHE A 151 11.33 8.76 9.23
C PHE A 151 12.53 8.65 8.27
N PRO A 152 13.59 7.89 8.61
CA PRO A 152 14.76 7.76 7.76
C PRO A 152 14.45 7.09 6.42
N GLY A 153 15.29 7.38 5.42
CA GLY A 153 15.33 6.61 4.18
C GLY A 153 15.85 5.19 4.41
N VAL A 154 15.49 4.25 3.53
CA VAL A 154 15.89 2.84 3.65
C VAL A 154 17.23 2.54 2.99
N SER A 155 17.67 3.37 2.04
CA SER A 155 18.83 3.08 1.21
C SER A 155 20.14 3.41 1.94
N THR A 156 21.05 2.44 2.00
CA THR A 156 22.46 2.62 2.37
C THR A 156 23.35 2.00 1.26
N SER A 157 24.64 2.36 1.23
CA SER A 157 25.63 1.76 0.33
C SER A 157 26.22 0.45 0.86
N GLU A 158 25.81 0.03 2.05
CA GLU A 158 26.36 -1.12 2.75
C GLU A 158 25.61 -2.39 2.35
N MET A 159 26.34 -3.49 2.18
CA MET A 159 25.80 -4.82 1.91
C MET A 159 26.21 -5.76 3.04
N LEU A 160 25.30 -6.63 3.46
CA LEU A 160 25.61 -7.66 4.46
C LEU A 160 26.44 -8.78 3.83
N HIS A 161 27.34 -9.37 4.62
CA HIS A 161 28.09 -10.55 4.22
C HIS A 161 27.14 -11.72 3.97
N TYR A 162 27.45 -12.52 2.95
CA TYR A 162 26.69 -13.73 2.61
C TYR A 162 27.35 -14.93 3.27
N ASP A 163 26.78 -15.43 4.37
CA ASP A 163 27.29 -16.53 5.19
C ASP A 163 26.25 -17.64 5.43
N ILE A 164 25.21 -17.69 4.60
CA ILE A 164 24.18 -18.74 4.65
C ILE A 164 24.64 -19.93 3.79
N ASP A 165 24.74 -21.11 4.40
CA ASP A 165 24.99 -22.38 3.72
C ASP A 165 23.73 -22.83 2.96
N ASP A 166 23.69 -22.60 1.64
CA ASP A 166 22.57 -23.03 0.78
C ASP A 166 22.94 -24.34 0.07
N VAL A 167 22.05 -25.34 0.13
CA VAL A 167 22.26 -26.66 -0.48
C VAL A 167 21.52 -26.68 -1.81
N ASP A 168 22.28 -26.79 -2.91
CA ASP A 168 21.73 -26.90 -4.26
C ASP A 168 20.74 -28.08 -4.37
N LYS A 169 19.51 -27.76 -4.77
CA LYS A 169 18.48 -28.76 -5.12
C LYS A 169 18.44 -28.90 -6.64
N ASP A 170 18.89 -30.03 -7.16
CA ASP A 170 18.92 -30.43 -8.58
C ASP A 170 17.51 -30.58 -9.24
N LEU A 171 16.63 -29.57 -9.14
CA LEU A 171 15.22 -29.62 -9.59
C LEU A 171 14.88 -28.56 -10.66
N GLU A 172 15.86 -28.11 -11.45
CA GLU A 172 15.73 -26.88 -12.24
C GLU A 172 14.73 -26.93 -13.41
N LYS A 173 14.78 -27.94 -14.29
CA LYS A 173 14.16 -27.80 -15.63
C LYS A 173 12.63 -27.86 -15.65
N GLU A 174 12.03 -28.81 -14.95
CA GLU A 174 10.55 -28.97 -14.95
C GLU A 174 9.86 -27.81 -14.23
N ASN A 175 10.46 -27.31 -13.15
CA ASN A 175 9.93 -26.18 -12.39
C ASN A 175 9.98 -24.88 -13.19
N ILE A 176 11.05 -24.64 -13.96
CA ILE A 176 11.17 -23.45 -14.82
C ILE A 176 10.06 -23.42 -15.89
N VAL A 177 9.80 -24.55 -16.57
CA VAL A 177 8.74 -24.62 -17.60
C VAL A 177 7.36 -24.37 -16.99
N LYS A 178 7.10 -24.92 -15.80
CA LYS A 178 5.86 -24.70 -15.06
C LYS A 178 5.69 -23.22 -14.69
N ILE A 179 6.71 -22.60 -14.10
CA ILE A 179 6.71 -21.18 -13.72
C ILE A 179 6.48 -20.28 -14.94
N ALA A 180 7.17 -20.54 -16.06
CA ALA A 180 6.98 -19.78 -17.29
C ALA A 180 5.55 -19.90 -17.83
N SER A 181 4.97 -21.09 -17.77
CA SER A 181 3.59 -21.34 -18.20
C SER A 181 2.56 -20.64 -17.31
N GLU A 182 2.76 -20.69 -16.00
CA GLU A 182 1.94 -19.96 -15.01
C GLU A 182 2.03 -18.45 -15.23
N PHE A 183 3.24 -17.92 -15.46
CA PHE A 183 3.44 -16.51 -15.79
C PHE A 183 2.66 -16.08 -17.04
N LEU A 184 2.79 -16.83 -18.14
CA LEU A 184 2.05 -16.53 -19.38
C LEU A 184 0.54 -16.59 -19.17
N SER A 185 0.05 -17.52 -18.35
CA SER A 185 -1.38 -17.59 -18.02
C SER A 185 -1.83 -16.36 -17.22
N ILE A 186 -1.02 -15.90 -16.28
CA ILE A 186 -1.31 -14.70 -15.47
C ILE A 186 -1.34 -13.45 -16.37
N VAL A 187 -0.36 -13.29 -17.26
CA VAL A 187 -0.31 -12.16 -18.21
C VAL A 187 -1.56 -12.11 -19.08
N ARG A 188 -1.99 -13.25 -19.67
CA ARG A 188 -3.21 -13.30 -20.50
C ARG A 188 -4.47 -12.88 -19.75
N ASN A 189 -4.58 -13.24 -18.48
CA ASN A 189 -5.71 -12.83 -17.65
C ASN A 189 -5.64 -11.34 -17.29
N PHE A 190 -4.43 -10.82 -17.04
CA PHE A 190 -4.22 -9.41 -16.73
C PHE A 190 -4.49 -8.50 -17.93
N ASP A 191 -4.11 -8.93 -19.14
CA ASP A 191 -4.33 -8.18 -20.37
C ASP A 191 -5.81 -7.85 -20.61
N GLN A 192 -6.72 -8.71 -20.15
CA GLN A 192 -8.17 -8.48 -20.24
C GLN A 192 -8.64 -7.28 -19.39
N LEU A 193 -7.87 -6.88 -18.36
CA LEU A 193 -8.18 -5.72 -17.53
C LEU A 193 -7.88 -4.40 -18.26
N GLY A 194 -7.01 -4.42 -19.28
CA GLY A 194 -6.87 -3.32 -20.23
C GLY A 194 -6.04 -2.11 -19.79
N PHE A 195 -5.29 -2.20 -18.68
CA PHE A 195 -4.57 -1.07 -18.05
C PHE A 195 -3.34 -0.57 -18.84
N TYR A 196 -3.55 -0.09 -20.07
CA TYR A 196 -2.48 0.36 -20.96
C TYR A 196 -2.40 1.89 -21.11
N LYS A 197 -3.38 2.62 -20.58
CA LYS A 197 -3.45 4.09 -20.67
C LYS A 197 -4.04 4.70 -19.39
N PRO A 198 -3.77 5.98 -19.11
CA PRO A 198 -4.54 6.74 -18.14
C PRO A 198 -6.01 6.78 -18.53
N TYR A 199 -6.89 6.69 -17.53
CA TYR A 199 -8.34 6.77 -17.70
C TYR A 199 -8.88 8.06 -17.11
N ASP A 200 -9.93 8.59 -17.73
CA ASP A 200 -10.69 9.68 -17.13
C ASP A 200 -11.60 9.18 -16.00
N ILE A 201 -12.19 10.12 -15.26
CA ILE A 201 -13.04 9.78 -14.11
C ILE A 201 -14.30 8.98 -14.49
N ASN A 202 -14.84 9.20 -15.69
CA ASN A 202 -16.04 8.49 -16.17
C ASN A 202 -15.68 7.06 -16.60
N GLU A 203 -14.55 6.88 -17.26
CA GLU A 203 -13.98 5.58 -17.62
C GLU A 203 -13.65 4.76 -16.36
N ILE A 204 -13.02 5.38 -15.35
CA ILE A 204 -12.78 4.74 -14.05
C ILE A 204 -14.10 4.34 -13.39
N GLN A 205 -15.11 5.20 -13.48
CA GLN A 205 -16.43 4.93 -12.92
C GLN A 205 -17.19 3.81 -13.64
N ALA A 206 -16.96 3.62 -14.94
CA ALA A 206 -17.50 2.49 -15.68
C ALA A 206 -16.74 1.19 -15.40
N LEU A 207 -15.42 1.27 -15.12
CA LEU A 207 -14.56 0.12 -14.87
C LEU A 207 -14.78 -0.49 -13.47
N VAL A 208 -14.84 0.36 -12.44
CA VAL A 208 -14.98 -0.05 -11.04
C VAL A 208 -16.44 0.18 -10.63
N PRO A 209 -17.19 -0.76 -10.03
CA PRO A 209 -16.79 -2.09 -9.59
C PRO A 209 -16.92 -3.20 -10.66
N GLU A 210 -17.48 -2.90 -11.82
CA GLU A 210 -18.01 -3.92 -12.74
C GLU A 210 -16.92 -4.84 -13.30
N LYS A 211 -15.89 -4.28 -13.91
CA LYS A 211 -14.75 -5.05 -14.46
C LYS A 211 -13.62 -5.21 -13.45
N VAL A 212 -13.44 -4.22 -12.58
CA VAL A 212 -12.38 -4.22 -11.58
C VAL A 212 -12.97 -3.98 -10.20
N ASN A 213 -12.76 -4.92 -9.31
CA ASN A 213 -13.22 -4.88 -7.93
C ASN A 213 -12.20 -5.55 -7.00
N GLU A 214 -12.44 -5.43 -5.69
CA GLU A 214 -11.58 -6.01 -4.66
C GLU A 214 -11.34 -7.51 -4.85
N VAL A 215 -12.37 -8.27 -5.22
CA VAL A 215 -12.28 -9.73 -5.38
C VAL A 215 -11.34 -10.08 -6.53
N GLU A 216 -11.50 -9.45 -7.70
CA GLU A 216 -10.65 -9.70 -8.86
C GLU A 216 -9.19 -9.30 -8.60
N ILE A 217 -8.96 -8.15 -7.97
CA ILE A 217 -7.60 -7.69 -7.65
C ILE A 217 -6.92 -8.59 -6.62
N ARG A 218 -7.66 -9.03 -5.59
CA ARG A 218 -7.14 -9.98 -4.59
C ARG A 218 -6.83 -11.34 -5.21
N ARG A 219 -7.67 -11.81 -6.15
CA ARG A 219 -7.40 -13.05 -6.89
C ARG A 219 -6.11 -12.92 -7.70
N PHE A 220 -5.92 -11.79 -8.40
CA PHE A 220 -4.71 -11.53 -9.15
C PHE A 220 -3.46 -11.49 -8.26
N GLU A 221 -3.55 -10.80 -7.12
CA GLU A 221 -2.47 -10.74 -6.12
C GLU A 221 -2.05 -12.15 -5.65
N MET A 222 -3.02 -13.01 -5.31
CA MET A 222 -2.70 -14.39 -4.91
C MET A 222 -2.01 -15.20 -6.02
N LEU A 223 -2.42 -15.01 -7.29
CA LEU A 223 -1.78 -15.70 -8.42
C LEU A 223 -0.32 -15.26 -8.58
N VAL A 224 -0.06 -13.95 -8.53
CA VAL A 224 1.30 -13.40 -8.62
C VAL A 224 2.15 -13.83 -7.41
N HIS A 225 1.57 -13.83 -6.22
CA HIS A 225 2.26 -14.29 -5.00
C HIS A 225 2.65 -15.77 -5.11
N ASN A 226 1.75 -16.65 -5.56
CA ASN A 226 2.05 -18.07 -5.72
C ASN A 226 3.16 -18.32 -6.76
N LEU A 227 3.13 -17.57 -7.87
CA LEU A 227 4.18 -17.62 -8.88
C LEU A 227 5.52 -17.18 -8.28
N GLN A 228 5.54 -16.08 -7.54
CA GLN A 228 6.73 -15.58 -6.86
C GLN A 228 7.28 -16.62 -5.86
N SER A 229 6.44 -17.20 -5.00
CA SER A 229 6.89 -18.21 -4.03
C SER A 229 7.49 -19.43 -4.73
N SER A 230 6.91 -19.86 -5.86
CA SER A 230 7.45 -20.96 -6.67
C SER A 230 8.79 -20.58 -7.31
N PHE A 231 8.92 -19.37 -7.84
CA PHE A 231 10.17 -18.87 -8.40
C PHE A 231 11.28 -18.81 -7.33
N ASP A 232 11.00 -18.21 -6.18
CA ASP A 232 11.97 -18.10 -5.09
C ASP A 232 12.43 -19.51 -4.68
N THR A 233 11.49 -20.45 -4.50
CA THR A 233 11.78 -21.82 -4.04
C THR A 233 12.60 -22.65 -5.04
N TYR A 234 12.29 -22.57 -6.33
CA TYR A 234 12.83 -23.52 -7.32
C TYR A 234 13.89 -22.92 -8.25
N VAL A 235 14.00 -21.59 -8.33
CA VAL A 235 14.96 -20.91 -9.23
C VAL A 235 16.06 -20.21 -8.43
N ILE A 236 15.72 -19.46 -7.38
CA ILE A 236 16.73 -18.75 -6.57
C ILE A 236 17.51 -19.71 -5.66
N HIS A 237 16.81 -20.64 -5.00
CA HIS A 237 17.44 -21.68 -4.15
C HIS A 237 17.94 -22.91 -4.94
N GLY A 238 17.89 -22.86 -6.28
CA GLY A 238 18.24 -23.97 -7.18
C GLY A 238 19.58 -23.79 -7.91
N GLY A 239 20.47 -22.90 -7.43
CA GLY A 239 21.85 -22.80 -7.95
C GLY A 239 22.13 -21.70 -8.97
N TYR A 240 21.20 -20.76 -9.20
CA TYR A 240 21.41 -19.70 -10.19
C TYR A 240 22.12 -18.45 -9.63
N ARG A 241 23.29 -18.56 -9.01
CA ARG A 241 24.02 -17.35 -8.54
C ARG A 241 25.55 -17.29 -8.72
N PHE A 242 25.91 -16.30 -9.54
CA PHE A 242 27.16 -15.52 -9.63
C PHE A 242 28.42 -16.15 -10.26
N GLY A 243 28.35 -16.44 -11.56
CA GLY A 243 29.56 -16.66 -12.39
C GLY A 243 29.56 -15.96 -13.75
N ASN A 244 28.41 -15.72 -14.39
CA ASN A 244 28.36 -15.11 -15.71
C ASN A 244 27.07 -14.28 -15.88
N ARG A 245 27.22 -12.96 -16.00
CA ARG A 245 26.24 -11.94 -16.48
C ARG A 245 24.76 -12.25 -16.16
N CYS A 246 24.30 -11.77 -15.00
CA CYS A 246 22.92 -11.93 -14.55
C CYS A 246 21.92 -11.09 -15.37
N ARG A 247 20.91 -11.75 -15.95
CA ARG A 247 19.74 -11.12 -16.62
C ARG A 247 18.41 -11.28 -15.87
N PHE A 248 18.31 -12.02 -14.76
CA PHE A 248 17.01 -12.30 -14.11
C PHE A 248 17.04 -12.49 -12.58
N GLY A 249 18.14 -12.15 -11.89
CA GLY A 249 18.42 -12.64 -10.53
C GLY A 249 17.94 -11.79 -9.34
N THR A 250 17.25 -10.67 -9.53
CA THR A 250 16.80 -9.77 -8.44
C THR A 250 15.28 -9.61 -8.34
N HIS A 251 14.53 -10.49 -9.02
CA HIS A 251 13.23 -10.12 -9.61
C HIS A 251 11.99 -10.76 -8.96
N THR A 252 11.90 -10.87 -7.63
CA THR A 252 10.65 -11.39 -7.01
C THR A 252 10.54 -11.01 -5.53
N ASN A 253 10.21 -9.75 -5.21
CA ASN A 253 9.76 -9.43 -3.84
C ASN A 253 8.62 -8.41 -3.81
N ASN A 254 7.65 -8.56 -4.72
CA ASN A 254 6.67 -7.53 -5.06
C ASN A 254 5.20 -7.98 -4.97
N GLY A 255 4.91 -9.19 -4.45
CA GLY A 255 3.59 -9.80 -4.61
C GLY A 255 2.48 -9.47 -3.61
N SER A 256 2.69 -8.73 -2.51
CA SER A 256 1.75 -8.84 -1.37
C SER A 256 1.01 -7.58 -0.91
N HIS A 257 1.12 -6.42 -1.57
CA HIS A 257 0.50 -5.18 -1.07
C HIS A 257 -0.20 -4.38 -2.19
N ASN A 258 -1.34 -4.84 -2.73
CA ASN A 258 -2.13 -4.01 -3.67
C ASN A 258 -3.67 -4.13 -3.61
N THR A 259 -4.25 -4.71 -2.56
CA THR A 259 -5.73 -4.72 -2.35
C THR A 259 -6.36 -3.34 -2.18
N SER A 260 -5.54 -2.34 -1.89
CA SER A 260 -5.96 -1.08 -1.30
C SER A 260 -6.53 -0.06 -2.26
N ARG A 261 -6.09 -0.02 -3.52
CA ARG A 261 -6.42 1.08 -4.42
C ARG A 261 -7.90 1.10 -4.85
N PHE A 262 -8.62 -0.03 -4.71
CA PHE A 262 -9.97 -0.19 -5.27
C PHE A 262 -11.11 -0.17 -4.24
N GLY A 263 -10.84 -0.51 -2.97
CA GLY A 263 -11.84 -0.38 -1.90
C GLY A 263 -12.30 1.07 -1.74
N TRP A 264 -11.39 2.03 -1.93
CA TRP A 264 -11.69 3.46 -1.85
C TRP A 264 -12.60 3.96 -2.99
N CYS A 265 -12.35 3.54 -4.24
CA CYS A 265 -13.18 3.93 -5.39
C CYS A 265 -14.61 3.36 -5.33
N GLN A 266 -14.82 2.18 -4.73
CA GLN A 266 -16.16 1.62 -4.53
C GLN A 266 -16.94 2.34 -3.42
N HIS A 267 -16.25 2.77 -2.36
CA HIS A 267 -16.88 3.40 -1.19
C HIS A 267 -17.25 4.86 -1.40
N CYS A 268 -16.42 5.64 -2.12
CA CYS A 268 -16.68 7.05 -2.45
C CYS A 268 -17.94 7.27 -3.31
N ARG A 269 -18.48 6.23 -3.94
CA ARG A 269 -19.68 6.34 -4.80
C ARG A 269 -21.00 6.47 -4.02
N HIS A 270 -21.01 6.22 -2.70
CA HIS A 270 -22.23 6.26 -1.90
C HIS A 270 -22.67 7.67 -1.46
N ARG A 271 -21.85 8.72 -1.64
CA ARG A 271 -22.26 10.15 -1.64
C ARG A 271 -21.24 11.05 -2.37
N PRO A 272 -21.59 11.62 -3.54
CA PRO A 272 -20.74 12.60 -4.24
C PRO A 272 -20.55 13.93 -3.47
N ASP A 273 -21.52 14.30 -2.62
CA ASP A 273 -21.61 15.67 -2.08
C ASP A 273 -20.65 15.99 -0.93
N SER A 274 -20.01 15.00 -0.30
CA SER A 274 -19.10 15.23 0.84
C SER A 274 -17.61 15.36 0.45
N LEU A 275 -17.25 15.09 -0.80
CA LEU A 275 -15.87 15.15 -1.31
C LEU A 275 -15.70 16.12 -2.48
N GLY A 276 -16.75 16.85 -2.87
CA GLY A 276 -16.78 17.74 -4.03
C GLY A 276 -15.82 18.95 -4.00
N GLY A 277 -15.08 19.14 -2.90
CA GLY A 277 -14.05 20.18 -2.77
C GLY A 277 -12.60 19.69 -2.85
N LEU A 278 -12.35 18.37 -2.91
CA LEU A 278 -11.00 17.79 -2.91
C LEU A 278 -10.41 17.54 -4.31
N TRP A 279 -11.22 17.76 -5.35
CA TRP A 279 -10.90 17.46 -6.75
C TRP A 279 -10.70 18.71 -7.62
N LEU A 280 -10.23 19.79 -7.00
CA LEU A 280 -9.62 20.94 -7.67
C LEU A 280 -8.18 21.16 -7.15
#